data_AF-A0A2V9UJD5-F1
#
_entry.id   AF-A0A2V9UJD5-F1
#
_cell.length_a   1.000
_cell.length_b   1.000
_cell.length_c   1.000
_cell.angle_alpha   90.00
_cell.angle_beta   90.00
_cell.angle_gamma   90.00
#
_symmetry.space_group_name_H-M   'P 1'
#
loop_
_entity.id
_entity.type
_entity.pdbx_description
1 polymer ?
#
loop_
_entity_poly.entity_id
_entity_poly.type
_entity_poly.pdbx_seq_one_letter_code
_entity_poly.pdbx_strand_id
1 'polypeptide(L)'
;MPVANSSYNSFQTLVKQRLSHGVQFLVSYTWSRSIDNASSFENAVNPTDPHKSRSLSLFEARHRLVASEYWRMPDWRISNWTCHLANGWAISGIFTLQSGFPIRLTSTSDLELMSSFDFETPADPSQIVPLRRLNPQKSGGSYFDPSSFVDAPPGQIGNASRTLCCGPGTANLDRGVHKLLAVREGMNLEFRTEIFNVFKHTQFFNPDGNITDGTSFGQISRARDPRLIQLAVRFSF
;
A
#
# COMPACT_ATOMS: atom_id res chain seq x y z
N MET A 1 17.18 8.32 31.22
CA MET A 1 17.61 8.59 29.83
C MET A 1 16.45 8.20 28.91
N PRO A 2 16.20 8.90 27.78
CA PRO A 2 15.13 8.51 26.87
C PRO A 2 15.39 7.09 26.32
N VAL A 3 14.42 6.20 26.51
CA VAL A 3 14.54 4.75 26.23
C VAL A 3 14.16 4.43 24.76
N ALA A 4 13.41 5.32 24.11
CA ALA A 4 12.96 5.18 22.72
C ALA A 4 13.51 6.29 21.82
N ASN A 5 13.85 5.92 20.59
CA ASN A 5 14.32 6.82 19.54
C ASN A 5 13.66 6.46 18.19
N SER A 6 13.53 7.44 17.31
CA SER A 6 13.08 7.23 15.93
C SER A 6 13.96 8.04 14.96
N SER A 7 14.17 7.48 13.77
CA SER A 7 14.97 8.10 12.72
C SER A 7 14.31 7.90 11.37
N TYR A 8 14.09 8.98 10.64
CA TYR A 8 13.49 8.99 9.30
C TYR A 8 14.43 9.66 8.31
N ASN A 9 14.79 8.93 7.25
CA ASN A 9 15.55 9.45 6.12
C ASN A 9 14.72 9.29 4.86
N SER A 10 14.64 10.31 4.01
CA SER A 10 13.92 10.21 2.74
C SER A 10 14.60 10.95 1.61
N PHE A 11 14.33 10.48 0.40
CA PHE A 11 14.66 11.13 -0.86
C PHE A 11 13.38 11.26 -1.65
N GLN A 12 13.09 12.47 -2.15
CA GLN A 12 11.86 12.78 -2.85
C GLN A 12 12.18 13.45 -4.19
N THR A 13 11.50 13.02 -5.23
CA THR A 13 11.59 13.63 -6.56
C THR A 13 10.19 13.90 -7.08
N LEU A 14 10.01 15.09 -7.65
CA LEU A 14 8.77 15.51 -8.28
C LEU A 14 9.07 15.97 -9.70
N VAL A 15 8.45 15.33 -10.68
CA VAL A 15 8.50 15.74 -12.08
C VAL A 15 7.11 16.21 -12.48
N LYS A 16 7.00 17.44 -12.94
CA LYS A 16 5.74 18.06 -13.32
C LYS A 16 5.84 18.64 -14.72
N GLN A 17 4.96 18.18 -15.60
CA GLN A 17 4.71 18.80 -16.88
C GLN A 17 3.31 19.43 -16.86
N ARG A 18 3.26 20.75 -17.06
CA ARG A 18 1.98 21.45 -17.27
C ARG A 18 1.43 21.10 -18.65
N LEU A 19 0.12 21.26 -18.82
CA LEU A 19 -0.56 20.96 -20.08
C LEU A 19 0.14 21.63 -21.27
N SER A 20 0.72 20.81 -22.15
CA SER A 20 1.42 21.23 -23.35
C SER A 20 1.13 20.21 -24.44
N HIS A 21 0.76 20.68 -25.64
CA HIS A 21 0.40 19.81 -26.77
C HIS A 21 -0.63 18.72 -26.41
N GLY A 22 -1.56 19.04 -25.51
CA GLY A 22 -2.61 18.12 -25.04
C GLY A 22 -2.19 17.17 -23.91
N VAL A 23 -0.93 17.16 -23.47
CA VAL A 23 -0.44 16.25 -22.42
C VAL A 23 -0.08 17.00 -21.15
N GLN A 24 -0.49 16.48 -20.01
CA GLN A 24 -0.11 16.89 -18.67
C GLN A 24 0.25 15.64 -17.86
N PHE A 25 1.30 15.71 -17.05
CA PHE A 25 1.61 14.64 -16.11
C PHE A 25 2.30 15.17 -14.84
N LEU A 26 2.14 14.41 -13.76
CA LEU A 26 2.81 14.62 -12.49
C LEU A 26 3.30 13.27 -11.97
N VAL A 27 4.60 13.15 -11.75
CA VAL A 27 5.22 11.95 -11.20
C VAL A 27 5.89 12.32 -9.89
N SER A 28 5.48 11.68 -8.79
CA SER A 28 6.14 11.77 -7.50
C SER A 28 6.76 10.43 -7.14
N TYR A 29 8.03 10.48 -6.74
CA TYR A 29 8.75 9.33 -6.21
C TYR A 29 9.30 9.67 -4.85
N THR A 30 9.06 8.79 -3.87
CA THR A 30 9.62 8.89 -2.53
C THR A 30 10.31 7.58 -2.20
N TRP A 31 11.60 7.66 -1.90
CA TRP A 31 12.30 6.64 -1.16
C TRP A 31 12.34 7.05 0.31
N SER A 32 12.06 6.13 1.23
CA SER A 32 12.15 6.42 2.65
C SER A 32 12.69 5.24 3.45
N ARG A 33 13.31 5.54 4.59
CA ARG A 33 13.70 4.56 5.58
C ARG A 33 13.39 5.11 6.96
N SER A 34 12.40 4.50 7.60
CA SER A 34 11.94 4.83 8.95
C SER A 34 12.28 3.69 9.90
N ILE A 35 12.96 3.99 11.00
CA ILE A 35 13.34 3.04 12.05
C ILE A 35 12.96 3.65 13.39
N ASP A 36 12.31 2.88 14.25
CA ASP A 36 11.89 3.30 15.59
C ASP A 36 12.01 2.15 16.60
N ASN A 37 11.98 2.44 17.91
CA ASN A 37 11.86 1.45 18.97
C ASN A 37 10.40 1.03 19.24
N ALA A 38 9.47 1.93 18.94
CA ALA A 38 8.03 1.78 19.09
C ALA A 38 7.36 2.66 18.02
N SER A 39 6.31 2.15 17.36
CA SER A 39 5.55 2.91 16.35
C SER A 39 4.28 3.53 16.92
N SER A 40 3.95 3.27 18.18
CA SER A 40 2.85 3.88 18.93
C SER A 40 3.23 4.02 20.40
N PHE A 41 2.49 4.84 21.14
CA PHE A 41 2.71 5.03 22.58
C PHE A 41 2.44 3.76 23.40
N GLU A 42 1.49 2.95 22.95
CA GLU A 42 1.05 1.71 23.58
C GLU A 42 2.07 0.58 23.42
N ASN A 43 3.05 0.71 22.52
CA ASN A 43 4.03 -0.35 22.27
C ASN A 43 5.12 -0.35 23.33
N ALA A 44 5.17 -1.40 24.16
CA ALA A 44 6.28 -1.55 25.09
C ALA A 44 7.61 -1.76 24.35
N VAL A 45 8.63 -1.09 24.85
CA VAL A 45 10.03 -1.32 24.48
C VAL A 45 10.59 -2.35 25.44
N ASN A 46 11.45 -3.24 24.94
CA ASN A 46 12.13 -4.24 25.76
C ASN A 46 12.87 -3.54 26.91
N PRO A 47 12.46 -3.74 28.17
CA PRO A 47 12.99 -2.99 29.30
C PRO A 47 14.36 -3.52 29.75
N THR A 48 14.74 -4.73 29.35
CA THR A 48 16.06 -5.30 29.62
C THR A 48 17.10 -4.82 28.61
N ASP A 49 16.70 -4.62 27.35
CA ASP A 49 17.55 -4.10 26.28
C ASP A 49 16.70 -3.35 25.23
N PRO A 50 16.59 -2.02 25.35
CA PRO A 50 15.81 -1.21 24.42
C PRO A 50 16.29 -1.28 22.97
N HIS A 51 17.55 -1.62 22.73
CA HIS A 51 18.10 -1.70 21.38
C HIS A 51 17.49 -2.85 20.57
N LYS A 52 17.03 -3.92 21.23
CA LYS A 52 16.38 -5.06 20.58
C LYS A 52 15.03 -4.70 19.96
N SER A 53 14.33 -3.73 20.54
CA SER A 53 13.05 -3.25 19.99
C SER A 53 13.24 -2.32 18.78
N ARG A 54 14.47 -1.95 18.42
CA ARG A 54 14.72 -1.03 17.30
C ARG A 54 14.63 -1.75 15.95
N SER A 55 13.55 -1.51 15.22
CA SER A 55 13.27 -2.13 13.93
C SER A 55 12.60 -1.15 12.96
N LEU A 56 12.23 -1.62 11.76
CA LEU A 56 11.54 -0.77 10.81
C LEU A 56 10.20 -0.31 11.40
N SER A 57 9.90 0.98 11.24
CA SER A 57 8.63 1.56 11.67
C SER A 57 7.47 0.93 10.93
N LEU A 58 6.32 0.74 11.58
CA LEU A 58 5.11 0.23 10.93
C LEU A 58 4.59 1.13 9.80
N PHE A 59 5.05 2.39 9.75
CA PHE A 59 4.73 3.35 8.70
C PHE A 59 5.80 3.44 7.60
N GLU A 60 6.81 2.55 7.60
CA GLU A 60 7.82 2.52 6.54
C GLU A 60 7.18 2.07 5.22
N ALA A 61 7.16 2.98 4.25
CA ALA A 61 6.94 2.65 2.85
C ALA A 61 8.23 2.98 2.09
N ARG A 62 9.11 1.98 1.97
CA ARG A 62 10.43 2.12 1.34
C ARG A 62 10.43 2.83 0.00
N HIS A 63 9.51 2.45 -0.88
CA HIS A 63 9.37 3.04 -2.21
C HIS A 63 7.91 3.36 -2.45
N ARG A 64 7.62 4.60 -2.83
CA ARG A 64 6.30 5.02 -3.28
C ARG A 64 6.44 5.86 -4.54
N LEU A 65 5.85 5.38 -5.63
CA LEU A 65 5.75 6.08 -6.90
C LEU A 65 4.27 6.31 -7.19
N VAL A 66 3.89 7.57 -7.42
CA VAL A 66 2.57 7.93 -7.92
C VAL A 66 2.75 8.75 -9.18
N ALA A 67 2.21 8.28 -10.29
CA ALA A 67 2.19 8.99 -11.56
C ALA A 67 0.74 9.27 -11.94
N SER A 68 0.40 10.54 -12.15
CA SER A 68 -0.86 10.94 -12.75
C SER A 68 -0.64 11.55 -14.12
N GLU A 69 -1.49 11.17 -15.06
CA GLU A 69 -1.42 11.59 -16.46
C GLU A 69 -2.80 12.05 -16.92
N TYR A 70 -2.80 13.07 -17.78
CA TYR A 70 -3.96 13.54 -18.51
C TYR A 70 -3.54 13.87 -19.93
N TRP A 71 -4.18 13.23 -20.89
CA TRP A 71 -3.91 13.41 -22.30
C TRP A 71 -5.20 13.68 -23.06
N ARG A 72 -5.35 14.92 -23.53
CA ARG A 72 -6.31 15.29 -24.55
C ARG A 72 -5.74 14.91 -25.91
N MET A 73 -6.43 14.01 -26.60
CA MET A 73 -6.02 13.59 -27.94
C MET A 73 -6.10 14.76 -28.93
N PRO A 74 -5.21 14.79 -29.93
CA PRO A 74 -5.28 15.79 -30.99
C PRO A 74 -6.56 15.61 -31.81
N ASP A 75 -7.15 16.73 -32.21
CA ASP A 75 -8.33 16.72 -33.06
C ASP A 75 -7.90 16.49 -34.53
N TRP A 76 -8.55 15.52 -35.16
CA TRP A 76 -8.35 15.13 -36.55
C TRP A 76 -9.14 16.05 -37.47
N ARG A 77 -8.51 16.55 -38.53
CA ARG A 77 -9.18 17.38 -39.54
C ARG A 77 -9.88 16.48 -40.56
N ILE A 78 -11.12 16.07 -40.24
CA ILE A 78 -11.97 15.25 -41.10
C ILE A 78 -13.18 16.11 -41.53
N SER A 79 -13.54 16.12 -42.82
CA SER A 79 -14.62 16.96 -43.37
C SER A 79 -16.03 16.42 -43.09
N ASN A 80 -16.15 15.15 -42.73
CA ASN A 80 -17.43 14.45 -42.62
C ASN A 80 -17.89 14.36 -41.16
N TRP A 81 -19.14 13.91 -40.96
CA TRP A 81 -19.76 13.72 -39.63
C TRP A 81 -18.93 12.84 -38.67
N THR A 82 -18.08 11.96 -39.21
CA THR A 82 -17.14 11.12 -38.45
C THR A 82 -16.13 11.93 -37.63
N CYS A 83 -15.90 13.21 -37.96
CA CYS A 83 -15.12 14.16 -37.18
C CYS A 83 -15.61 14.24 -35.71
N HIS A 84 -16.93 14.25 -35.49
CA HIS A 84 -17.52 14.29 -34.15
C HIS A 84 -17.23 13.02 -33.35
N LEU A 85 -17.16 11.86 -34.01
CA LEU A 85 -16.81 10.59 -33.37
C LEU A 85 -15.30 10.43 -33.14
N ALA A 86 -14.47 11.00 -34.01
CA ALA A 86 -13.00 10.91 -33.91
C ALA A 86 -12.39 11.87 -32.87
N ASN A 87 -13.02 13.02 -32.60
CA ASN A 87 -12.40 14.12 -31.84
C ASN A 87 -12.92 14.28 -30.41
N GLY A 88 -12.27 15.08 -29.56
CA GLY A 88 -12.77 15.32 -28.19
C GLY A 88 -12.60 14.14 -27.22
N TRP A 89 -11.66 13.24 -27.50
CA TRP A 89 -11.23 12.20 -26.56
C TRP A 89 -10.18 12.74 -25.60
N ALA A 90 -10.30 12.37 -24.33
CA ALA A 90 -9.24 12.55 -23.34
C ALA A 90 -9.10 11.28 -22.49
N ILE A 91 -7.86 10.95 -22.16
CA ILE A 91 -7.52 9.84 -21.27
C ILE A 91 -6.90 10.44 -20.02
N SER A 92 -7.29 9.92 -18.87
CA SER A 92 -6.67 10.22 -17.59
C SER A 92 -6.24 8.93 -16.92
N GLY A 93 -5.31 9.03 -15.99
CA GLY A 93 -5.03 7.90 -15.14
C GLY A 93 -4.06 8.16 -14.03
N ILE A 94 -4.08 7.23 -13.07
CA ILE A 94 -3.26 7.27 -11.87
C ILE A 94 -2.63 5.89 -11.72
N PHE A 95 -1.30 5.87 -11.73
CA PHE A 95 -0.49 4.71 -11.47
C PHE A 95 0.14 4.83 -10.09
N THR A 96 -0.05 3.82 -9.25
CA THR A 96 0.53 3.77 -7.91
C THR A 96 1.34 2.49 -7.76
N LEU A 97 2.63 2.63 -7.47
CA LEU A 97 3.49 1.55 -6.99
C LEU A 97 3.95 1.90 -5.58
N GLN A 98 3.78 0.96 -4.65
CA GLN A 98 4.23 1.13 -3.29
C GLN A 98 4.76 -0.20 -2.74
N SER A 99 5.89 -0.15 -2.04
CA SER A 99 6.30 -1.26 -1.17
C SER A 99 5.28 -1.47 -0.05
N GLY A 100 5.13 -2.71 0.40
CA GLY A 100 4.29 -3.03 1.55
C GLY A 100 4.89 -2.50 2.84
N PHE A 101 4.02 -2.20 3.79
CA PHE A 101 4.44 -1.81 5.13
C PHE A 101 5.04 -3.01 5.88
N PRO A 102 5.97 -2.81 6.83
CA PRO A 102 6.43 -3.88 7.71
C PRO A 102 5.26 -4.54 8.44
N ILE A 103 5.36 -5.85 8.61
CA ILE A 103 4.41 -6.65 9.39
C ILE A 103 4.83 -6.56 10.85
N ARG A 104 3.92 -6.19 11.74
CA ARG A 104 4.17 -6.22 13.18
C ARG A 104 4.14 -7.68 13.63
N LEU A 105 5.17 -8.13 14.35
CA LEU A 105 5.09 -9.38 15.08
C LEU A 105 4.70 -9.09 16.52
N THR A 106 3.81 -9.89 17.08
CA THR A 106 3.38 -9.81 18.47
C THR A 106 3.06 -11.20 19.02
N SER A 107 3.08 -11.32 20.34
CA SER A 107 2.50 -12.44 21.09
C SER A 107 1.69 -11.89 22.25
N THR A 108 0.47 -12.40 22.46
CA THR A 108 -0.37 -12.03 23.61
C THR A 108 -0.40 -13.14 24.68
N SER A 109 0.62 -13.99 24.71
CA SER A 109 0.71 -15.13 25.64
C SER A 109 1.19 -14.76 27.04
N ASP A 110 1.80 -13.57 27.20
CA ASP A 110 2.41 -13.08 28.44
C ASP A 110 3.42 -14.07 29.07
N LEU A 111 4.11 -14.85 28.24
CA LEU A 111 5.12 -15.80 28.72
C LEU A 111 6.33 -15.08 29.31
N GLU A 112 6.63 -13.88 28.84
CA GLU A 112 7.63 -12.96 29.36
C GLU A 112 7.30 -12.40 30.75
N LEU A 113 6.04 -12.53 31.22
CA LEU A 113 5.53 -12.04 32.50
C LEU A 113 5.68 -10.51 32.65
N MET A 114 5.35 -9.78 31.58
CA MET A 114 5.53 -8.32 31.49
C MET A 114 4.26 -7.59 31.01
N SER A 115 3.10 -8.25 31.04
CA SER A 115 1.83 -7.65 30.69
C SER A 115 1.50 -6.39 31.49
N SER A 116 0.87 -5.43 30.81
CA SER A 116 0.34 -4.20 31.37
C SER A 116 -1.09 -3.98 30.87
N PHE A 117 -1.95 -3.44 31.72
CA PHE A 117 -3.32 -3.10 31.32
C PHE A 117 -3.38 -1.97 30.28
N ASP A 118 -2.40 -1.06 30.32
CA ASP A 118 -2.39 0.15 29.50
C ASP A 118 -1.46 0.05 28.27
N PHE A 119 -0.60 -0.97 28.21
CA PHE A 119 0.45 -1.09 27.19
C PHE A 119 0.54 -2.52 26.64
N GLU A 120 0.80 -2.61 25.33
CA GLU A 120 1.10 -3.88 24.68
C GLU A 120 2.41 -4.48 25.22
N THR A 121 2.48 -5.80 25.27
CA THR A 121 3.66 -6.50 25.74
C THR A 121 4.86 -6.27 24.81
N PRO A 122 6.10 -6.27 25.33
CA PRO A 122 7.30 -6.28 24.50
C PRO A 122 7.54 -7.66 23.85
N ALA A 123 6.58 -8.58 23.94
CA ALA A 123 6.72 -9.94 23.47
C ALA A 123 6.65 -10.05 21.96
N ASP A 124 7.84 -10.15 21.40
CA ASP A 124 8.05 -10.69 20.08
C ASP A 124 8.20 -12.23 20.18
N PRO A 125 7.72 -12.99 19.19
CA PRO A 125 8.02 -14.42 19.13
C PRO A 125 9.53 -14.66 18.96
N SER A 126 9.95 -15.91 19.14
CA SER A 126 11.30 -16.33 18.78
C SER A 126 11.33 -16.84 17.34
N GLN A 127 12.21 -16.27 16.51
CA GLN A 127 12.47 -16.76 15.17
C GLN A 127 13.49 -17.90 15.23
N ILE A 128 13.08 -19.11 14.86
CA ILE A 128 13.90 -20.33 14.95
C ILE A 128 14.54 -20.72 13.62
N VAL A 129 13.96 -20.30 12.51
CA VAL A 129 14.49 -20.52 11.16
C VAL A 129 14.31 -19.27 10.29
N PRO A 130 15.08 -19.13 9.19
CA PRO A 130 14.89 -18.00 8.27
C PRO A 130 13.46 -17.90 7.75
N LEU A 131 12.91 -16.68 7.71
CA LEU A 131 11.56 -16.40 7.27
C LEU A 131 11.34 -16.91 5.83
N ARG A 132 10.41 -17.84 5.66
CA ARG A 132 9.97 -18.28 4.34
C ARG A 132 8.73 -17.51 3.91
N ARG A 133 8.85 -16.68 2.87
CA ARG A 133 7.71 -16.00 2.25
C ARG A 133 6.96 -16.94 1.30
N LEU A 134 5.64 -16.83 1.31
CA LEU A 134 4.72 -17.64 0.54
C LEU A 134 3.86 -16.74 -0.37
N ASN A 135 3.37 -17.30 -1.47
CA ASN A 135 2.41 -16.59 -2.31
C ASN A 135 0.99 -16.89 -1.79
N PRO A 136 0.28 -15.91 -1.20
CA PRO A 136 -1.03 -16.13 -0.58
C PRO A 136 -2.08 -16.71 -1.54
N GLN A 137 -1.96 -16.47 -2.85
CA GLN A 137 -2.86 -17.05 -3.85
C GLN A 137 -2.66 -18.56 -4.05
N LYS A 138 -1.49 -19.11 -3.65
CA LYS A 138 -1.11 -20.51 -3.80
C LYS A 138 -0.99 -21.26 -2.47
N SER A 139 -0.90 -20.55 -1.35
CA SER A 139 -0.70 -21.08 0.01
C SER A 139 -1.96 -20.99 0.87
N GLY A 140 -3.15 -20.86 0.28
CA GLY A 140 -4.39 -20.77 1.04
C GLY A 140 -4.51 -19.51 1.92
N GLY A 141 -3.82 -18.42 1.54
CA GLY A 141 -3.84 -17.14 2.25
C GLY A 141 -2.55 -16.79 3.02
N SER A 142 -1.64 -17.75 3.25
CA SER A 142 -0.43 -17.50 4.03
C SER A 142 0.57 -16.65 3.25
N TYR A 143 1.00 -15.52 3.83
CA TYR A 143 2.04 -14.65 3.26
C TYR A 143 3.46 -15.06 3.67
N PHE A 144 3.59 -15.68 4.83
CA PHE A 144 4.83 -16.29 5.30
C PHE A 144 4.52 -17.59 6.04
N ASP A 145 5.55 -18.39 6.25
CA ASP A 145 5.48 -19.66 6.96
C ASP A 145 5.46 -19.44 8.49
N PRO A 146 4.35 -19.74 9.18
CA PRO A 146 4.22 -19.57 10.63
C PRO A 146 5.24 -20.39 11.42
N SER A 147 5.67 -21.55 10.88
CA SER A 147 6.66 -22.43 11.54
C SER A 147 8.06 -21.81 11.64
N SER A 148 8.27 -20.63 11.05
CA SER A 148 9.49 -19.84 11.25
C SER A 148 9.61 -19.28 12.66
N PHE A 149 8.50 -19.25 13.40
CA PHE A 149 8.39 -18.65 14.72
C PHE A 149 7.79 -19.62 15.73
N VAL A 150 8.18 -19.42 16.99
CA VAL A 150 7.60 -20.07 18.16
C VAL A 150 7.47 -19.03 19.26
N ASP A 151 6.55 -19.24 20.20
CA ASP A 151 6.51 -18.41 21.39
C ASP A 151 7.83 -18.50 22.18
N ALA A 152 8.19 -17.40 22.83
CA ALA A 152 9.38 -17.36 23.67
C ALA A 152 9.20 -18.23 24.93
N PRO A 153 10.27 -18.82 25.48
CA PRO A 153 10.18 -19.54 26.75
C PRO A 153 9.68 -18.64 27.89
N PRO A 154 9.01 -19.20 28.91
CA PRO A 154 8.58 -18.43 30.08
C PRO A 154 9.71 -17.62 30.72
N GLY A 155 9.45 -16.35 31.03
CA GLY A 155 10.38 -15.38 31.59
C GLY A 155 11.36 -14.77 30.57
N GLN A 156 11.17 -15.01 29.27
CA GLN A 156 12.04 -14.47 28.22
C GLN A 156 11.26 -13.68 27.17
N ILE A 157 11.85 -12.59 26.70
CA ILE A 157 11.39 -11.86 25.51
C ILE A 157 12.01 -12.55 24.28
N GLY A 158 11.22 -12.78 23.24
CA GLY A 158 11.70 -13.44 22.03
C GLY A 158 12.77 -12.65 21.27
N ASN A 159 13.43 -13.35 20.34
CA ASN A 159 14.54 -12.82 19.57
C ASN A 159 14.16 -12.32 18.17
N ALA A 160 12.89 -12.46 17.76
CA ALA A 160 12.47 -11.94 16.46
C ALA A 160 12.56 -10.41 16.46
N SER A 161 12.80 -9.85 15.28
CA SER A 161 12.62 -8.42 15.09
C SER A 161 11.13 -8.08 15.24
N ARG A 162 10.82 -7.05 16.05
CA ARG A 162 9.47 -6.49 16.23
C ARG A 162 8.68 -6.28 14.95
N THR A 163 9.37 -6.01 13.84
CA THR A 163 8.75 -5.95 12.51
C THR A 163 9.49 -6.78 11.48
N LEU A 164 8.72 -7.43 10.60
CA LEU A 164 9.21 -8.13 9.41
C LEU A 164 9.01 -7.25 8.18
N CYS A 165 10.11 -6.85 7.55
CA CYS A 165 10.01 -6.30 6.21
C CYS A 165 9.89 -7.42 5.19
N CYS A 166 9.00 -7.33 4.21
CA CYS A 166 7.94 -6.33 4.06
C CYS A 166 6.68 -7.08 3.65
N GLY A 167 5.52 -6.56 4.05
CA GLY A 167 4.23 -7.09 3.65
C GLY A 167 3.94 -6.90 2.16
N PRO A 168 2.73 -7.28 1.72
CA PRO A 168 2.31 -7.10 0.33
C PRO A 168 2.37 -5.64 -0.13
N GLY A 169 3.01 -5.41 -1.28
CA GLY A 169 3.04 -4.11 -1.93
C GLY A 169 1.75 -3.80 -2.70
N THR A 170 1.61 -2.54 -3.09
CA THR A 170 0.54 -2.06 -3.97
C THR A 170 1.09 -1.82 -5.37
N ALA A 171 0.40 -2.36 -6.37
CA ALA A 171 0.62 -2.02 -7.77
C ALA A 171 -0.75 -1.86 -8.43
N ASN A 172 -1.14 -0.60 -8.65
CA ASN A 172 -2.47 -0.24 -9.11
C ASN A 172 -2.42 0.71 -10.30
N LEU A 173 -3.33 0.51 -11.25
CA LEU A 173 -3.58 1.42 -12.35
C LEU A 173 -5.07 1.71 -12.43
N ASP A 174 -5.42 2.98 -12.27
CA ASP A 174 -6.76 3.49 -12.52
C ASP A 174 -6.74 4.33 -13.80
N ARG A 175 -7.78 4.18 -14.63
CA ARG A 175 -7.90 4.86 -15.92
C ARG A 175 -9.27 5.47 -16.11
N GLY A 176 -9.29 6.73 -16.53
CA GLY A 176 -10.48 7.43 -17.00
C GLY A 176 -10.40 7.65 -18.50
N VAL A 177 -11.51 7.42 -19.18
CA VAL A 177 -11.69 7.77 -20.60
C VAL A 177 -12.87 8.71 -20.69
N HIS A 178 -12.64 9.87 -21.30
CA HIS A 178 -13.62 10.94 -21.44
C HIS A 178 -13.81 11.23 -22.92
N LYS A 179 -15.07 11.42 -23.31
CA LYS A 179 -15.44 11.80 -24.67
C LYS A 179 -16.41 12.95 -24.61
N LEU A 180 -16.02 14.07 -25.22
CA LEU A 180 -16.89 15.23 -25.40
C LEU A 180 -17.43 15.23 -26.83
N LEU A 181 -18.75 15.25 -26.96
CA LEU A 181 -19.47 15.31 -28.23
C LEU A 181 -20.27 16.63 -28.28
N ALA A 182 -19.92 17.48 -29.23
CA ALA A 182 -20.76 18.63 -29.58
C ALA A 182 -21.94 18.15 -30.42
N VAL A 183 -23.16 18.32 -29.91
CA VAL A 183 -24.39 17.86 -30.58
C VAL A 183 -24.93 18.97 -31.47
N ARG A 184 -25.05 20.18 -30.93
CA ARG A 184 -25.46 21.43 -31.60
C ARG A 184 -24.83 22.61 -30.86
N GLU A 185 -24.99 23.81 -31.41
CA GLU A 185 -24.56 25.04 -30.74
C GLU A 185 -25.20 25.15 -29.35
N GLY A 186 -24.36 25.34 -28.32
CA GLY A 186 -24.77 25.35 -26.90
C GLY A 186 -24.95 23.97 -26.25
N MET A 187 -25.08 22.87 -27.01
CA MET A 187 -25.41 21.54 -26.47
C MET A 187 -24.23 20.57 -26.55
N ASN A 188 -23.72 20.13 -25.39
CA ASN A 188 -22.65 19.14 -25.28
C ASN A 188 -23.10 17.90 -24.52
N LEU A 189 -22.58 16.75 -24.96
CA LEU A 189 -22.75 15.48 -24.29
C LEU A 189 -21.37 14.90 -23.95
N GLU A 190 -21.18 14.58 -22.68
CA GLU A 190 -19.93 14.05 -22.15
C GLU A 190 -20.13 12.63 -21.65
N PHE A 191 -19.40 11.69 -22.24
CA PHE A 191 -19.29 10.33 -21.74
C PHE A 191 -18.03 10.19 -20.89
N ARG A 192 -18.16 9.55 -19.73
CA ARG A 192 -17.04 9.20 -18.87
C ARG A 192 -17.09 7.73 -18.51
N THR A 193 -15.95 7.08 -18.67
CA THR A 193 -15.73 5.70 -18.24
C THR A 193 -14.55 5.69 -17.30
N GLU A 194 -14.75 5.28 -16.05
CA GLU A 194 -13.69 5.12 -15.06
C GLU A 194 -13.51 3.64 -14.76
N ILE A 195 -12.26 3.19 -14.84
CA ILE A 195 -11.85 1.81 -14.61
C ILE A 195 -10.83 1.83 -13.47
N PHE A 196 -11.24 1.38 -12.30
CA PHE A 196 -10.38 1.20 -11.13
C PHE A 196 -9.74 -0.18 -11.18
N ASN A 197 -8.46 -0.29 -10.84
CA ASN A 197 -7.69 -1.55 -10.90
C ASN A 197 -7.81 -2.24 -12.28
N VAL A 198 -7.36 -1.53 -13.32
CA VAL A 198 -7.42 -1.94 -14.74
C VAL A 198 -6.88 -3.35 -14.97
N PHE A 199 -5.75 -3.68 -14.33
CA PHE A 199 -5.08 -4.97 -14.45
C PHE A 199 -5.74 -6.11 -13.64
N LYS A 200 -6.79 -5.81 -12.86
CA LYS A 200 -7.46 -6.78 -11.97
C LYS A 200 -6.46 -7.50 -11.05
N HIS A 201 -5.43 -6.78 -10.60
CA HIS A 201 -4.41 -7.33 -9.72
C HIS A 201 -4.91 -7.28 -8.27
N THR A 202 -4.89 -8.41 -7.57
CA THR A 202 -5.30 -8.47 -6.16
C THR A 202 -4.26 -7.78 -5.30
N GLN A 203 -4.66 -6.73 -4.58
CA GLN A 203 -3.78 -5.99 -3.68
C GLN A 203 -4.12 -6.36 -2.25
N PHE A 204 -3.25 -7.12 -1.62
CA PHE A 204 -3.45 -7.62 -0.27
C PHE A 204 -3.10 -6.57 0.79
N PHE A 205 -3.78 -6.61 1.94
CA PHE A 205 -3.32 -5.96 3.16
C PHE A 205 -2.24 -6.80 3.84
N ASN A 206 -1.61 -6.24 4.87
CA ASN A 206 -0.63 -7.00 5.66
C ASN A 206 -1.28 -8.26 6.27
N PRO A 207 -0.54 -9.37 6.31
CA PRO A 207 -0.97 -10.56 7.05
C PRO A 207 -1.08 -10.26 8.54
N ASP A 208 -1.82 -11.12 9.23
CA ASP A 208 -1.80 -11.16 10.68
C ASP A 208 -0.42 -11.55 11.20
N GLY A 209 0.03 -10.89 12.26
CA GLY A 209 1.35 -11.05 12.84
C GLY A 209 1.34 -11.45 14.30
N ASN A 210 0.17 -11.83 14.84
CA ASN A 210 0.05 -12.28 16.20
C ASN A 210 0.19 -13.80 16.28
N ILE A 211 1.29 -14.29 16.86
CA ILE A 211 1.58 -15.73 16.90
C ILE A 211 0.54 -16.52 17.71
N THR A 212 -0.13 -15.87 18.65
CA THR A 212 -1.13 -16.49 19.53
C THR A 212 -2.50 -16.65 18.88
N ASP A 213 -2.71 -16.10 17.68
CA ASP A 213 -3.98 -16.22 16.94
C ASP A 213 -4.09 -17.53 16.12
N GLY A 214 -3.23 -18.49 16.43
CA GLY A 214 -3.28 -19.86 15.91
C GLY A 214 -3.10 -19.91 14.40
N THR A 215 -4.11 -20.42 13.68
CA THR A 215 -4.05 -20.58 12.22
C THR A 215 -4.10 -19.27 11.45
N SER A 216 -4.45 -18.16 12.10
CA SER A 216 -4.48 -16.82 11.49
C SER A 216 -3.09 -16.22 11.36
N PHE A 217 -2.13 -16.62 12.19
CA PHE A 217 -0.78 -16.06 12.14
C PHE A 217 -0.16 -16.26 10.75
N GLY A 218 0.27 -15.16 10.14
CA GLY A 218 0.81 -15.12 8.78
C GLY A 218 -0.21 -15.18 7.65
N GLN A 219 -1.51 -15.19 7.95
CA GLN A 219 -2.58 -15.20 6.95
C GLN A 219 -2.99 -13.79 6.52
N ILE A 220 -3.30 -13.64 5.24
CA ILE A 220 -3.96 -12.43 4.72
C ILE A 220 -5.47 -12.61 4.80
N SER A 221 -6.12 -11.73 5.57
CA SER A 221 -7.57 -11.73 5.76
C SER A 221 -8.32 -10.74 4.86
N ARG A 222 -7.61 -9.77 4.26
CA ARG A 222 -8.22 -8.67 3.50
C ARG A 222 -7.43 -8.34 2.23
N ALA A 223 -8.16 -7.93 1.20
CA ALA A 223 -7.62 -7.32 0.00
C ALA A 223 -8.37 -6.01 -0.29
N ARG A 224 -7.74 -5.11 -1.06
CA ARG A 224 -8.38 -3.89 -1.58
C ARG A 224 -9.44 -4.24 -2.63
N ASP A 225 -10.23 -3.23 -2.97
CA ASP A 225 -11.34 -3.38 -3.90
C ASP A 225 -10.93 -4.02 -5.24
N PRO A 226 -11.78 -4.91 -5.78
CA PRO A 226 -11.55 -5.49 -7.09
C PRO A 226 -11.72 -4.44 -8.19
N ARG A 227 -11.51 -4.86 -9.45
CA ARG A 227 -11.79 -3.99 -10.59
C ARG A 227 -13.23 -3.50 -10.59
N LEU A 228 -13.40 -2.18 -10.64
CA LEU A 228 -14.69 -1.50 -10.70
C LEU A 228 -14.74 -0.66 -11.97
N ILE A 229 -15.85 -0.72 -12.69
CA ILE A 229 -16.09 0.10 -13.88
C ILE A 229 -17.30 0.99 -13.62
N GLN A 230 -17.13 2.29 -13.79
CA GLN A 230 -18.19 3.28 -13.68
C GLN A 230 -18.40 3.96 -15.02
N LEU A 231 -19.67 4.16 -15.37
CA LEU A 231 -20.09 4.84 -16.59
C LEU A 231 -20.96 6.03 -16.18
N ALA A 232 -20.65 7.19 -16.74
CA ALA A 232 -21.43 8.41 -16.53
C ALA A 232 -21.66 9.12 -17.86
N VAL A 233 -22.85 9.71 -17.98
CA VAL A 233 -23.20 10.60 -19.08
C VAL A 233 -23.67 11.91 -18.49
N ARG A 234 -23.10 13.01 -18.97
CA ARG A 234 -23.51 14.37 -18.62
C ARG A 234 -23.95 15.11 -19.86
N PHE A 235 -25.12 15.72 -19.78
CA PHE A 235 -25.65 16.60 -20.80
C PHE A 235 -25.63 18.05 -20.29
N SER A 236 -25.15 18.98 -21.10
CA SER A 236 -25.11 20.42 -20.80
C SER A 236 -25.66 21.22 -21.97
N PHE A 237 -26.46 22.23 -21.67
CA PHE A 237 -27.17 23.11 -22.61
C PHE A 237 -26.96 24.59 -22.23
#